data_AF-A0A2G4SK07-F1
#
_entry.id   AF-A0A2G4SK07-F1
#
_cell.length_a   1.000
_cell.length_b   1.000
_cell.length_c   1.000
_cell.angle_alpha   90.00
_cell.angle_beta   90.00
_cell.angle_gamma   90.00
#
_symmetry.space_group_name_H-M   'P 1'
#
loop_
_entity.id
_entity.type
_entity.pdbx_description
1 polymer ?
#
loop_
_entity_poly.entity_id
_entity_poly.type
_entity_poly.pdbx_seq_one_letter_code
_entity_poly.pdbx_strand_id
1 'polypeptide(L)'
;MGVGSSKHKITSQDKAILDLKVQRDKLKKYQKNLNVVIEKEIAAAKLALSQGNKKKALLALKKKKYQEQLLEKTDQQLLNLEELVIISRKQKTR
;
A
#
# COMPACT_ATOMS: atom_id res chain seq x y z
N MET A 1 49.35 -0.36 14.29
CA MET A 1 49.33 -0.95 12.93
C MET A 1 48.23 -1.99 12.87
N GLY A 2 47.25 -1.81 11.97
CA GLY A 2 46.39 -2.86 11.38
C GLY A 2 45.47 -3.69 12.29
N VAL A 3 44.15 -3.58 12.12
CA VAL A 3 43.38 -4.43 11.17
C VAL A 3 42.00 -3.82 10.95
N GLY A 4 41.68 -3.60 9.68
CA GLY A 4 40.51 -2.87 9.23
C GLY A 4 39.20 -3.53 9.64
N SER A 5 38.42 -2.80 10.45
CA SER A 5 36.99 -3.01 10.52
C SER A 5 36.44 -2.89 9.10
N SER A 6 36.03 -3.99 8.50
CA SER A 6 35.23 -4.01 7.27
C SER A 6 33.88 -3.36 7.58
N LYS A 7 33.87 -2.02 7.65
CA LYS A 7 32.65 -1.23 7.72
C LYS A 7 31.97 -1.45 6.39
N HIS A 8 30.96 -2.31 6.36
CA HIS A 8 30.06 -2.47 5.23
C HIS A 8 29.54 -1.07 4.85
N LYS A 9 30.17 -0.43 3.86
CA LYS A 9 29.77 0.89 3.40
C LYS A 9 28.44 0.71 2.71
N ILE A 10 27.38 1.26 3.29
CA ILE A 10 26.05 1.32 2.69
C ILE A 10 26.21 1.99 1.33
N THR A 11 25.94 1.25 0.26
CA THR A 11 26.06 1.74 -1.11
C THR A 11 24.85 2.62 -1.46
N SER A 12 24.98 3.46 -2.49
CA SER A 12 23.84 4.21 -3.05
C SER A 12 22.69 3.29 -3.46
N GLN A 13 23.02 2.08 -3.94
CA GLN A 13 22.06 1.04 -4.28
C GLN A 13 21.33 0.48 -3.05
N ASP A 14 22.02 0.26 -1.92
CA ASP A 14 21.38 -0.18 -0.68
C ASP A 14 20.37 0.85 -0.16
N LYS A 15 20.67 2.15 -0.31
CA LYS A 15 19.74 3.23 0.02
C LYS A 15 18.51 3.22 -0.89
N ALA A 16 18.70 3.09 -2.21
CA ALA A 16 17.59 3.00 -3.15
C ALA A 16 16.66 1.80 -2.88
N ILE A 17 17.24 0.63 -2.55
CA ILE A 17 16.46 -0.56 -2.16
C ILE A 17 15.69 -0.31 -0.84
N LEU A 18 16.29 0.39 0.12
CA LEU A 18 15.62 0.76 1.36
C LEU A 18 14.44 1.69 1.08
N ASP A 19 14.62 2.71 0.25
CA ASP A 19 13.56 3.65 -0.10
C ASP A 19 12.37 2.96 -0.78
N LEU A 20 12.63 2.04 -1.71
CA LEU A 20 11.59 1.22 -2.35
C LEU A 20 10.83 0.36 -1.33
N LYS A 21 11.53 -0.24 -0.35
CA LYS A 21 10.88 -1.01 0.73
C LYS A 21 10.01 -0.11 1.62
N VAL A 22 10.50 1.08 1.96
CA VAL A 22 9.74 2.05 2.76
C VAL A 22 8.48 2.49 2.00
N GLN A 23 8.56 2.75 0.70
CA GLN A 23 7.40 3.08 -0.14
C GLN A 23 6.39 1.93 -0.17
N ARG A 24 6.86 0.69 -0.37
CA ARG A 24 6.00 -0.51 -0.32
C ARG A 24 5.29 -0.64 1.02
N ASP A 25 5.99 -0.45 2.13
CA ASP A 25 5.41 -0.61 3.47
C ASP A 25 4.38 0.49 3.76
N LYS A 26 4.62 1.72 3.28
CA LYS A 26 3.63 2.81 3.33
C LYS A 26 2.36 2.46 2.53
N LEU A 27 2.50 1.91 1.33
CA LEU A 27 1.35 1.48 0.52
C LEU A 27 0.58 0.32 1.18
N LYS A 28 1.27 -0.65 1.77
CA LYS A 28 0.62 -1.72 2.57
C LYS A 28 -0.17 -1.17 3.75
N LYS A 29 0.36 -0.16 4.44
CA LYS A 29 -0.37 0.53 5.51
C LYS A 29 -1.60 1.28 4.97
N TYR A 30 -1.45 1.93 3.82
CA TYR A 30 -2.55 2.62 3.16
C TYR A 30 -3.66 1.66 2.69
N GLN A 31 -3.30 0.53 2.10
CA GLN A 31 -4.21 -0.55 1.70
C GLN A 31 -5.04 -1.06 2.90
N LYS A 32 -4.39 -1.31 4.05
CA LYS A 32 -5.10 -1.70 5.28
C LYS A 32 -6.09 -0.64 5.75
N ASN A 33 -5.70 0.63 5.71
CA ASN A 33 -6.58 1.73 6.07
C ASN A 33 -7.78 1.85 5.11
N LEU A 34 -7.56 1.65 3.81
CA LEU A 34 -8.63 1.65 2.80
C LEU A 34 -9.65 0.54 3.07
N ASN A 35 -9.21 -0.66 3.39
CA ASN A 35 -10.11 -1.77 3.74
C ASN A 35 -11.02 -1.41 4.93
N VAL A 36 -10.46 -0.80 5.98
CA VAL A 36 -11.24 -0.32 7.14
C VAL A 36 -12.26 0.74 6.73
N VAL A 37 -11.92 1.64 5.80
CA VAL A 37 -12.86 2.65 5.29
C VAL A 37 -13.97 2.01 4.47
N ILE A 38 -13.66 1.02 3.62
CA ILE A 38 -14.65 0.28 2.83
C ILE A 38 -15.65 -0.42 3.75
N GLU A 39 -15.18 -1.10 4.80
CA GLU A 39 -16.04 -1.75 5.79
C GLU A 39 -16.97 -0.74 6.49
N LYS A 40 -16.47 0.45 6.83
CA LYS A 40 -17.28 1.54 7.40
C LYS A 40 -18.34 2.05 6.43
N GLU A 41 -18.02 2.20 5.15
CA GLU A 41 -19.00 2.60 4.12
C GLU A 41 -20.08 1.53 3.92
N ILE A 42 -19.73 0.24 3.99
CA ILE A 42 -20.70 -0.87 3.96
C ILE A 42 -21.63 -0.79 5.18
N ALA A 43 -21.08 -0.61 6.38
CA ALA A 43 -21.87 -0.47 7.60
C ALA A 43 -22.79 0.75 7.55
N ALA A 44 -22.28 1.89 7.08
CA ALA A 44 -23.05 3.12 6.89
C ALA A 44 -24.19 2.95 5.87
N ALA A 45 -23.95 2.23 4.77
CA ALA A 45 -24.98 1.90 3.79
C ALA A 45 -26.08 1.02 4.40
N LYS A 46 -25.72 -0.02 5.17
CA LYS A 46 -26.68 -0.90 5.86
C LYS A 46 -27.54 -0.13 6.86
N LEU A 47 -26.92 0.75 7.67
CA LEU A 47 -27.63 1.61 8.63
C LEU A 47 -28.55 2.61 7.93
N ALA A 48 -28.12 3.20 6.81
CA ALA A 48 -28.96 4.12 6.05
C ALA A 48 -30.18 3.41 5.43
N LEU A 49 -30.03 2.15 5.00
CA LEU A 49 -31.14 1.32 4.51
C LEU A 49 -32.12 0.98 5.63
N SER A 50 -31.64 0.60 6.83
CA SER A 50 -32.53 0.30 7.97
C SER A 50 -33.30 1.54 8.46
N GLN A 51 -32.73 2.73 8.27
CA GLN A 51 -33.39 4.02 8.56
C GLN A 51 -34.32 4.49 7.42
N GLY A 52 -34.49 3.72 6.34
CA GLY A 52 -35.30 4.11 5.18
C GLY A 52 -34.69 5.22 4.31
N ASN A 53 -33.46 5.66 4.58
CA ASN A 53 -32.80 6.75 3.85
C ASN A 53 -32.02 6.23 2.64
N LYS A 54 -32.76 5.96 1.56
CA LYS A 54 -32.21 5.45 0.29
C LYS A 54 -31.15 6.37 -0.34
N LYS A 55 -31.29 7.70 -0.22
CA LYS A 55 -30.33 8.67 -0.77
C LYS A 55 -28.96 8.54 -0.09
N LYS A 56 -28.96 8.44 1.25
CA LYS A 56 -27.74 8.28 2.04
C LYS A 56 -27.08 6.91 1.80
N ALA A 57 -27.89 5.85 1.64
CA ALA A 57 -27.39 4.52 1.27
C ALA A 57 -26.70 4.52 -0.10
N LEU A 58 -27.32 5.12 -1.11
CA LEU A 58 -26.72 5.26 -2.46
C LEU A 58 -25.41 6.05 -2.44
N LEU A 59 -25.33 7.11 -1.64
CA LEU A 59 -24.10 7.89 -1.49
C LEU A 59 -22.97 7.05 -0.87
N ALA A 60 -23.26 6.30 0.20
CA ALA A 60 -22.28 5.40 0.83
C ALA A 60 -21.80 4.31 -0.14
N LEU A 61 -22.70 3.73 -0.95
CA LEU A 61 -22.32 2.76 -1.98
C LEU A 61 -21.46 3.37 -3.09
N LYS A 62 -21.74 4.61 -3.51
CA LYS A 62 -20.88 5.32 -4.48
C LYS A 62 -19.49 5.58 -3.93
N LYS A 63 -19.39 5.98 -2.66
CA LYS A 63 -18.11 6.10 -1.96
C LYS A 63 -17.43 4.74 -1.94
N LYS A 64 -18.06 3.69 -1.41
CA LYS A 64 -17.50 2.32 -1.41
C LYS A 64 -16.86 1.94 -2.76
N LYS A 65 -17.55 2.16 -3.89
CA LYS A 65 -17.03 1.88 -5.24
C LYS A 65 -15.76 2.67 -5.58
N TYR A 66 -15.70 3.96 -5.24
CA TYR A 66 -14.50 4.78 -5.47
C TYR A 66 -13.31 4.26 -4.64
N GLN A 67 -13.56 3.85 -3.40
CA GLN A 67 -12.53 3.30 -2.51
C GLN A 67 -12.01 1.96 -3.02
N GLU A 68 -12.88 1.10 -3.58
CA GLU A 68 -12.49 -0.15 -4.24
C GLU A 68 -11.60 0.11 -5.46
N GLN A 69 -11.93 1.10 -6.29
CA GLN A 69 -11.07 1.49 -7.43
C GLN A 69 -9.71 2.03 -6.96
N LEU A 70 -9.68 2.75 -5.84
CA LEU A 70 -8.43 3.25 -5.27
C LEU A 70 -7.59 2.13 -4.66
N LEU A 71 -8.23 1.12 -4.07
CA LEU A 71 -7.58 -0.10 -3.60
C LEU A 71 -6.92 -0.84 -4.77
N GLU A 72 -7.65 -1.05 -5.87
CA GLU A 72 -7.12 -1.72 -7.06
C GLU A 72 -5.88 -1.02 -7.64
N LYS A 73 -5.91 0.32 -7.73
CA LYS A 73 -4.74 1.11 -8.14
C LYS A 73 -3.57 0.97 -7.17
N THR A 74 -3.86 0.92 -5.86
CA THR A 74 -2.84 0.72 -4.82
C THR A 74 -2.20 -0.65 -4.96
N ASP A 75 -2.98 -1.69 -5.24
CA ASP A 75 -2.50 -3.05 -5.46
C ASP A 75 -1.60 -3.15 -6.69
N GLN A 76 -1.98 -2.50 -7.80
CA GLN A 76 -1.14 -2.41 -9.00
C GLN A 76 0.21 -1.71 -8.72
N GLN A 77 0.19 -0.59 -7.99
CA GLN A 77 1.42 0.10 -7.60
C GLN A 77 2.32 -0.76 -6.70
N LEU A 78 1.71 -1.55 -5.82
CA LEU A 78 2.41 -2.43 -4.91
C LEU A 78 3.08 -3.59 -5.67
N LEU A 79 2.40 -4.20 -6.64
CA LEU A 79 2.97 -5.21 -7.53
C LEU A 79 4.21 -4.69 -8.25
N ASN A 80 4.11 -3.49 -8.86
CA ASN A 80 5.23 -2.86 -9.57
C ASN A 80 6.42 -2.62 -8.63
N LEU A 81 6.18 -2.18 -7.39
CA LEU A 81 7.25 -1.97 -6.41
C LEU A 81 7.87 -3.29 -5.95
N GLU A 82 7.08 -4.34 -5.77
CA GLU A 82 7.60 -5.66 -5.41
C GLU A 82 8.49 -6.23 -6.52
N GLU A 83 8.09 -6.07 -7.78
CA GLU A 83 8.91 -6.43 -8.94
C GLU A 83 10.23 -5.66 -8.98
N LEU A 84 10.20 -4.33 -8.81
CA LEU A 84 11.41 -3.49 -8.76
C LEU A 84 12.35 -3.93 -7.64
N VAL A 85 11.82 -4.22 -6.44
CA VAL A 85 12.62 -4.71 -5.32
C VAL A 85 13.26 -6.07 -5.63
N ILE A 86 12.56 -6.97 -6.32
CA ILE A 86 13.10 -8.28 -6.73
C ILE A 86 14.22 -8.10 -7.76
N ILE A 87 14.02 -7.25 -8.77
CA ILE A 87 15.03 -6.96 -9.80
C ILE A 87 16.29 -6.35 -9.16
N SER A 88 16.14 -5.35 -8.29
CA SER A 88 17.28 -4.73 -7.62
C SER A 88 18.04 -5.68 -6.70
N ARG A 89 17.38 -6.69 -6.12
CA ARG A 89 18.05 -7.74 -5.34
C ARG A 89 18.83 -8.71 -6.24
N LYS A 90 18.25 -9.13 -7.38
CA LYS A 90 18.91 -10.02 -8.35
C LYS A 90 20.19 -9.39 -8.94
N GLN A 91 20.21 -8.07 -9.13
CA GLN A 91 21.40 -7.33 -9.56
C GLN A 91 22.52 -7.27 -8.52
N LYS A 92 22.23 -7.49 -7.23
CA LYS A 92 23.23 -7.53 -6.15
C LYS A 92 23.89 -8.90 -6.00
N THR A 93 23.22 -9.95 -6.46
CA THR A 93 23.70 -11.35 -6.41
C THR A 93 24.48 -11.78 -7.66
N ARG A 94 24.54 -10.93 -8.69
CA ARG A 94 25.38 -11.10 -9.88
C ARG A 94 26.58 -10.18 -9.77
#